data_AF-A0AAV9P5Q3-F1
#
_entry.id   AF-A0AAV9P5Q3-F1
#
_cell.length_a   1.000
_cell.length_b   1.000
_cell.length_c   1.000
_cell.angle_alpha   90.00
_cell.angle_beta   90.00
_cell.angle_gamma   90.00
#
_symmetry.space_group_name_H-M   'P 1'
#
loop_
_entity.id
_entity.type
_entity.pdbx_description
1 polymer ?
#
loop_
_entity_poly.entity_id
_entity_poly.type
_entity_poly.pdbx_seq_one_letter_code
_entity_poly.pdbx_strand_id
1 'polypeptide(L)'
;MSSNSSTTWETENGRGRAEQRVSIDATGSNRAQSRPSSTSSQSSSHNLEGSPDTAAGRSWEIKASPIVAAGNVHDWDQRQDLFLRARRDIPAGAEILVPYVREMQPYDMRKEQICSYGFVCTCAACVPGTEYFNESEFRRIELDGLWKIVTKLHSNGAPELSSTPIKEQIRLMERMVQLCDQEPAMQLYKAQVRFMLGFRYGEEGDAEKAQPNLEEAVRLLTITGGEDDDMTKECKSDLRDLKRGLLRSRALEDRRVDALQAQRKG
;
A
#
# COMPACT_ATOMS: atom_id res chain seq x y z
N MET A 1 25.17 17.23 28.60
CA MET A 1 25.34 18.09 27.41
C MET A 1 24.77 17.31 26.25
N SER A 2 23.51 17.58 25.88
CA SER A 2 22.81 16.84 24.83
C SER A 2 23.20 17.40 23.47
N SER A 3 23.85 16.58 22.65
CA SER A 3 24.18 16.91 21.26
C SER A 3 22.88 16.89 20.44
N ASN A 4 22.39 18.06 20.02
CA ASN A 4 21.34 18.16 19.02
C ASN A 4 21.92 17.77 17.65
N SER A 5 21.55 16.59 17.15
CA SER A 5 21.76 16.24 15.75
C SER A 5 20.77 17.03 14.89
N SER A 6 21.27 18.01 14.15
CA SER A 6 20.52 18.74 13.12
C SER A 6 20.32 17.84 11.91
N THR A 7 19.11 17.32 11.71
CA THR A 7 18.75 16.62 10.46
C THR A 7 18.38 17.66 9.41
N THR A 8 19.25 17.86 8.42
CA THR A 8 19.00 18.73 7.26
C THR A 8 18.30 17.95 6.15
N TRP A 9 17.25 18.55 5.59
CA TRP A 9 16.48 18.00 4.47
C TRP A 9 17.07 18.51 3.17
N GLU A 10 17.71 17.63 2.40
CA GLU A 10 18.15 17.96 1.04
C GLU A 10 17.11 17.45 0.04
N THR A 11 16.59 18.36 -0.79
CA THR A 11 15.82 17.99 -1.97
C THR A 11 16.79 17.87 -3.13
N GLU A 12 17.11 16.64 -3.54
CA GLU A 12 17.84 16.44 -4.80
C GLU A 12 16.94 16.92 -5.95
N ASN A 13 17.32 18.05 -6.53
CA ASN A 13 16.83 18.57 -7.80
C ASN A 13 15.33 18.92 -7.85
N GLY A 14 14.93 20.05 -7.24
CA GLY A 14 13.83 21.01 -7.53
C GLY A 14 12.54 20.63 -8.30
N ARG A 15 12.31 19.36 -8.60
CA ARG A 15 11.23 18.71 -9.37
C ARG A 15 11.12 17.20 -9.04
N GLY A 16 12.07 16.62 -8.31
CA GLY A 16 11.97 15.27 -7.75
C GLY A 16 11.21 15.27 -6.42
N ARG A 17 10.34 14.27 -6.19
CA ARG A 17 9.73 14.04 -4.87
C ARG A 17 10.83 13.73 -3.85
N ALA A 18 10.72 14.31 -2.66
CA ALA A 18 11.66 14.08 -1.58
C ALA A 18 11.60 12.61 -1.13
N GLU A 19 12.67 11.87 -1.39
CA GLU A 19 12.96 10.59 -0.77
C GLU A 19 14.03 10.84 0.30
N GLN A 20 13.75 10.45 1.54
CA GLN A 20 14.75 10.53 2.60
C GLN A 20 15.22 9.12 2.94
N ARG A 21 16.50 8.86 2.67
CA ARG A 21 17.18 7.71 3.24
C ARG A 21 17.54 8.03 4.68
N VAL A 22 16.97 7.28 5.62
CA VAL A 22 17.38 7.37 7.01
C VAL A 22 18.39 6.24 7.24
N SER A 23 19.68 6.56 7.11
CA SER A 23 20.75 5.64 7.52
C SER A 23 20.81 5.64 9.05
N ILE A 24 20.48 4.51 9.66
CA ILE A 24 20.49 4.34 11.12
C ILE A 24 21.61 3.37 11.47
N ASP A 25 22.56 3.83 12.29
CA ASP A 25 23.59 2.96 12.86
C ASP A 25 22.93 1.94 13.79
N ALA A 26 22.74 0.71 13.29
CA ALA A 26 22.35 -0.43 14.09
C ALA A 26 23.53 -0.86 14.99
N THR A 27 23.83 -0.10 16.05
CA THR A 27 24.72 -0.59 17.11
C THR A 27 23.97 -1.65 17.91
N GLY A 28 23.95 -2.88 17.40
CA GLY A 28 23.46 -4.05 18.11
C GLY A 28 24.30 -4.31 19.35
N SER A 29 23.82 -3.89 20.52
CA SER A 29 24.36 -4.36 21.80
C SER A 29 23.86 -5.77 22.07
N ASN A 30 24.56 -6.77 21.53
CA ASN A 30 24.50 -8.15 22.03
C ASN A 30 25.15 -8.20 23.42
N ARG A 31 24.44 -7.74 24.46
CA ARG A 31 24.85 -7.99 25.85
C ARG A 31 23.67 -8.54 26.63
N ALA A 32 23.58 -9.86 26.63
CA ALA A 32 22.84 -10.62 27.61
C ALA A 32 23.40 -10.29 29.01
N GLN A 33 22.77 -9.36 29.71
CA GLN A 33 22.81 -9.30 31.17
C GLN A 33 21.40 -9.08 31.68
N SER A 34 20.93 -10.12 32.36
CA SER A 34 19.68 -10.29 33.06
C SER A 34 19.43 -9.20 34.09
N ARG A 35 18.48 -8.31 33.81
CA ARG A 35 17.72 -7.56 34.82
C ARG A 35 16.25 -7.39 34.35
N PRO A 36 15.26 -7.78 35.18
CA PRO A 36 13.86 -7.52 34.86
C PRO A 36 13.50 -6.09 35.30
N SER A 37 13.49 -5.16 34.36
CA SER A 37 12.75 -3.91 34.49
C SER A 37 11.72 -3.87 33.38
N SER A 38 10.54 -4.38 33.70
CA SER A 38 9.31 -4.36 32.91
C SER A 38 8.84 -2.93 32.67
N THR A 39 8.54 -2.59 31.41
CA THR A 39 7.52 -1.64 30.87
C THR A 39 7.98 -0.72 29.73
N SER A 40 9.27 -0.58 29.40
CA SER A 40 9.70 0.40 28.39
C SER A 40 10.03 -0.12 26.99
N SER A 41 10.05 -1.43 26.73
CA SER A 41 10.53 -1.97 25.43
C SER A 41 9.45 -2.16 24.36
N GLN A 42 8.16 -2.10 24.70
CA GLN A 42 7.08 -2.35 23.74
C GLN A 42 6.66 -1.11 22.94
N SER A 43 6.89 0.10 23.46
CA SER A 43 6.38 1.34 22.84
C SER A 43 7.06 1.73 21.53
N SER A 44 8.20 1.10 21.20
CA SER A 44 9.03 1.46 20.04
C SER A 44 9.36 0.26 19.16
N SER A 45 8.69 -0.89 19.31
CA SER A 45 8.96 -2.07 18.50
C SER A 45 8.10 -2.09 17.23
N HIS A 46 8.74 -2.04 16.05
CA HIS A 46 8.09 -2.31 14.77
C HIS A 46 8.15 -3.80 14.45
N ASN A 47 7.01 -4.41 14.12
CA ASN A 47 6.95 -5.78 13.60
C ASN A 47 7.24 -5.75 12.10
N LEU A 48 8.21 -6.54 11.67
CA LEU A 48 8.53 -6.74 10.27
C LEU A 48 7.51 -7.74 9.68
N GLU A 49 6.73 -7.33 8.68
CA GLU A 49 5.89 -8.23 7.88
C GLU A 49 6.55 -8.43 6.51
N GLY A 50 6.85 -9.67 6.11
CA GLY A 50 7.13 -9.99 4.69
C GLY A 50 8.43 -10.73 4.31
N SER A 51 9.32 -11.10 5.23
CA SER A 51 10.51 -11.93 4.89
C SER A 51 10.48 -13.31 5.59
N PRO A 52 10.86 -14.42 4.92
CA PRO A 52 11.01 -15.72 5.59
C PRO A 52 12.10 -15.74 6.67
N ASP A 53 13.00 -14.74 6.70
CA ASP A 53 14.09 -14.62 7.69
C ASP A 53 13.70 -13.84 8.97
N THR A 54 12.42 -13.51 9.15
CA THR A 54 11.95 -12.54 10.17
C THR A 54 11.89 -13.09 11.61
N ALA A 55 12.29 -14.36 11.85
CA ALA A 55 12.37 -14.92 13.21
C ALA A 55 13.47 -14.32 14.09
N ALA A 56 14.26 -13.37 13.58
CA ALA A 56 15.43 -12.81 14.28
C ALA A 56 15.17 -11.64 15.25
N GLY A 57 13.91 -11.25 15.52
CA GLY A 57 13.56 -10.36 16.64
C GLY A 57 14.32 -9.03 16.68
N ARG A 58 14.37 -8.29 15.58
CA ARG A 58 15.01 -6.95 15.53
C ARG A 58 13.97 -5.87 15.76
N SER A 59 14.29 -4.91 16.62
CA SER A 59 13.48 -3.71 16.89
C SER A 59 14.22 -2.46 16.41
N TRP A 60 13.50 -1.53 15.81
CA TRP A 60 14.02 -0.25 15.32
C TRP A 60 13.38 0.89 16.10
N GLU A 61 14.10 1.97 16.37
CA GLU A 61 13.55 3.16 17.04
C GLU A 61 13.59 4.37 16.09
N ILE A 62 12.43 4.79 15.59
CA ILE A 62 12.29 6.05 14.85
C ILE A 62 12.20 7.17 15.90
N LYS A 63 13.23 8.02 15.98
CA LYS A 63 13.20 9.17 16.87
C LYS A 63 12.11 10.15 16.44
N ALA A 64 11.02 10.17 17.19
CA ALA A 64 9.96 11.18 17.18
C ALA A 64 9.19 11.33 15.85
N SER A 65 8.58 10.24 15.36
CA SER A 65 7.45 10.38 14.44
C SER A 65 6.13 10.35 15.23
N PRO A 66 5.36 11.45 15.22
CA PRO A 66 4.03 11.51 15.82
C PRO A 66 3.07 10.53 15.12
N ILE A 67 2.26 9.91 15.96
CA ILE A 67 1.62 8.63 15.67
C ILE A 67 0.14 8.85 15.37
N VAL A 68 -0.36 8.32 14.25
CA VAL A 68 -1.76 8.50 13.84
C VAL A 68 -2.34 7.26 13.15
N ALA A 69 -3.67 7.19 13.04
CA ALA A 69 -4.35 6.19 12.24
C ALA A 69 -4.32 6.47 10.72
N ALA A 70 -3.95 7.68 10.31
CA ALA A 70 -3.94 8.13 8.92
C ALA A 70 -2.60 8.82 8.60
N GLY A 71 -1.59 8.02 8.29
CA GLY A 71 -0.26 8.52 7.97
C GLY A 71 -0.17 9.24 6.63
N ASN A 72 0.84 10.09 6.49
CA ASN A 72 1.24 10.68 5.21
C ASN A 72 2.51 10.02 4.63
N VAL A 73 3.11 9.09 5.36
CA VAL A 73 4.31 8.34 4.96
C VAL A 73 4.09 6.82 5.10
N HIS A 74 4.68 6.03 4.21
CA HIS A 74 4.77 4.56 4.29
C HIS A 74 6.21 4.15 4.58
N ASP A 75 6.40 3.12 5.41
CA ASP A 75 7.71 2.53 5.67
C ASP A 75 7.98 1.35 4.73
N TRP A 76 9.20 1.24 4.24
CA TRP A 76 9.59 0.16 3.33
C TRP A 76 10.98 -0.34 3.71
N ASP A 77 11.12 -1.66 3.88
CA ASP A 77 12.41 -2.30 4.17
C ASP A 77 12.97 -2.91 2.89
N GLN A 78 14.15 -2.46 2.48
CA GLN A 78 15.01 -3.24 1.61
C GLN A 78 16.30 -3.57 2.31
N ARG A 79 16.42 -4.86 2.69
CA ARG A 79 17.71 -5.48 3.02
C ARG A 79 18.48 -4.70 4.11
N GLN A 80 17.79 -4.29 5.18
CA GLN A 80 18.30 -3.64 6.41
C GLN A 80 18.24 -2.12 6.46
N ASP A 81 17.75 -1.45 5.41
CA ASP A 81 17.51 -0.01 5.41
C ASP A 81 16.00 0.29 5.49
N LEU A 82 15.62 1.20 6.40
CA LEU A 82 14.26 1.71 6.52
C LEU A 82 14.09 2.96 5.65
N PHE A 83 13.20 2.88 4.65
CA PHE A 83 12.84 4.01 3.81
C PHE A 83 11.47 4.56 4.21
N LEU A 84 11.38 5.88 4.32
CA LEU A 84 10.14 6.60 4.56
C LEU A 84 9.75 7.36 3.28
N ARG A 85 8.63 6.99 2.68
CA ARG A 85 8.11 7.63 1.45
C ARG A 85 6.81 8.37 1.67
N ALA A 86 6.75 9.63 1.22
CA ALA A 86 5.54 10.42 1.27
C ALA A 86 4.47 9.86 0.31
N ARG A 87 3.29 9.52 0.84
CA ARG A 87 2.15 9.01 0.07
C ARG A 87 1.32 10.12 -0.59
N ARG A 88 1.51 11.35 -0.15
CA ARG A 88 0.83 12.57 -0.60
C ARG A 88 1.77 13.76 -0.46
N ASP A 89 1.38 14.89 -1.06
CA ASP A 89 2.13 16.12 -0.87
C ASP A 89 2.05 16.56 0.60
N ILE A 90 3.20 16.93 1.16
CA ILE A 90 3.35 17.36 2.57
C ILE A 90 3.86 18.81 2.54
N PRO A 91 3.06 19.79 2.99
CA PRO A 91 3.50 21.19 3.05
C PRO A 91 4.74 21.36 3.94
N ALA A 92 5.56 22.38 3.64
CA ALA A 92 6.69 22.72 4.49
C ALA A 92 6.24 23.03 5.93
N GLY A 93 6.93 22.46 6.92
CA GLY A 93 6.59 22.59 8.34
C GLY A 93 5.44 21.70 8.80
N ALA A 94 4.79 20.95 7.90
CA ALA A 94 3.80 19.96 8.29
C ALA A 94 4.46 18.74 8.95
N GLU A 95 3.72 18.13 9.86
CA GLU A 95 4.14 16.97 10.63
C GLU A 95 4.20 15.70 9.76
N ILE A 96 5.23 14.88 9.98
CA ILE A 96 5.38 13.57 9.32
C ILE A 96 4.72 12.50 10.18
N LEU A 97 3.86 11.71 9.55
CA LEU A 97 2.90 10.83 10.19
C LEU A 97 2.98 9.43 9.58
N VAL A 98 3.23 8.42 10.41
CA VAL A 98 3.28 7.00 10.03
C VAL A 98 2.12 6.26 10.71
N PRO A 99 1.35 5.41 10.01
CA PRO A 99 0.28 4.66 10.63
C PRO A 99 0.80 3.47 11.41
N TYR A 100 0.32 3.31 12.65
CA TYR A 100 0.71 2.18 13.53
C TYR A 100 -0.29 1.03 13.51
N VAL A 101 -1.44 1.28 12.89
CA VAL A 101 -2.54 0.34 12.80
C VAL A 101 -2.97 0.26 11.35
N ARG A 102 -3.57 -0.86 10.98
CA ARG A 102 -4.12 -1.03 9.64
C ARG A 102 -5.22 0.01 9.42
N GLU A 103 -5.06 0.83 8.39
CA GLU A 103 -5.93 1.97 8.15
C GLU A 103 -7.39 1.53 7.92
N MET A 104 -7.59 0.38 7.27
CA MET A 104 -8.92 -0.14 6.93
C MET A 104 -9.75 -0.58 8.13
N GLN A 105 -9.13 -0.86 9.27
CA GLN A 105 -9.85 -1.38 10.45
C GLN A 105 -10.90 -0.40 10.95
N PRO A 106 -12.01 -0.86 11.56
CA PRO A 106 -12.98 -0.02 12.25
C PRO A 106 -12.39 0.79 13.42
N TYR A 107 -13.05 1.89 13.79
CA TYR A 107 -12.62 2.85 14.82
C TYR A 107 -12.31 2.18 16.15
N ASP A 108 -13.19 1.32 16.65
CA ASP A 108 -12.98 0.67 17.95
C ASP A 108 -11.71 -0.18 17.95
N MET A 109 -11.42 -0.88 16.86
CA MET A 109 -10.19 -1.65 16.69
C MET A 109 -8.97 -0.73 16.60
N ARG A 110 -9.03 0.33 15.77
CA ARG A 110 -7.94 1.32 15.66
C ARG A 110 -7.66 1.96 17.02
N LYS A 111 -8.70 2.33 17.75
CA LYS A 111 -8.63 2.96 19.08
C LYS A 111 -8.00 2.01 20.09
N GLU A 112 -8.46 0.77 20.18
CA GLU A 112 -7.91 -0.23 21.09
C GLU A 112 -6.41 -0.45 20.85
N GLN A 113 -6.02 -0.66 19.58
CA GLN A 113 -4.62 -0.83 19.20
C GLN A 113 -3.78 0.41 19.50
N ILE A 114 -4.27 1.60 19.17
CA ILE A 114 -3.55 2.86 19.43
C ILE A 114 -3.40 3.13 20.93
N CYS A 115 -4.44 2.90 21.73
CA CYS A 115 -4.40 3.07 23.18
C CYS A 115 -3.33 2.19 23.85
N SER A 116 -2.96 1.05 23.26
CA SER A 116 -1.88 0.20 23.77
C SER A 116 -0.50 0.89 23.75
N TYR A 117 -0.34 1.91 22.90
CA TYR A 117 0.86 2.75 22.85
C TYR A 117 0.80 3.95 23.81
N GLY A 118 -0.24 4.06 24.65
CA GLY A 118 -0.34 5.07 25.70
C GLY A 118 -0.84 6.45 25.26
N PHE A 119 -1.47 6.57 24.09
CA PHE A 119 -2.09 7.81 23.62
C PHE A 119 -3.43 7.56 22.90
N VAL A 120 -4.17 8.64 22.62
CA VAL A 120 -5.43 8.60 21.87
C VAL A 120 -5.24 9.35 20.56
N CYS A 121 -5.57 8.72 19.43
CA CYS A 121 -5.49 9.37 18.12
C CYS A 121 -6.57 10.44 17.97
N THR A 122 -6.18 11.64 17.55
CA THR A 122 -7.08 12.79 17.33
C THR A 122 -7.17 13.19 15.86
N CYS A 123 -6.77 12.32 14.92
CA CYS A 123 -6.92 12.60 13.50
C CYS A 123 -8.41 12.67 13.10
N ALA A 124 -8.73 13.29 11.97
CA ALA A 124 -10.11 13.44 11.50
C ALA A 124 -10.89 12.11 11.42
N ALA A 125 -10.21 10.98 11.15
CA ALA A 125 -10.81 9.64 11.11
C ALA A 125 -11.02 9.00 12.50
N CYS A 126 -10.55 9.62 13.58
CA CYS A 126 -10.65 9.13 14.94
C CYS A 126 -11.38 10.09 15.89
N VAL A 127 -11.84 11.25 15.42
CA VAL A 127 -12.62 12.21 16.21
C VAL A 127 -14.12 11.93 16.01
N PRO A 128 -14.82 11.29 16.98
CA PRO A 128 -16.21 10.91 16.82
C PRO A 128 -17.14 12.12 16.72
N GLY A 129 -18.30 11.92 16.11
CA GLY A 129 -19.37 12.92 16.06
C GLY A 129 -19.23 13.98 14.96
N THR A 130 -18.21 13.87 14.10
CA THR A 130 -18.13 14.65 12.86
C THR A 130 -18.82 13.91 11.70
N GLU A 131 -19.32 14.64 10.72
CA GLU A 131 -19.88 14.05 9.49
C GLU A 131 -18.82 13.19 8.78
N TYR A 132 -17.61 13.73 8.63
CA TYR A 132 -16.47 13.00 8.07
C TYR A 132 -16.18 11.68 8.80
N PHE A 133 -16.23 11.67 10.14
CA PHE A 133 -16.00 10.46 10.92
C PHE A 133 -17.03 9.39 10.59
N ASN A 134 -18.32 9.71 10.61
CA ASN A 134 -19.38 8.73 10.38
C ASN A 134 -19.28 8.11 8.99
N GLU A 135 -19.03 8.93 7.97
CA GLU A 135 -18.88 8.43 6.61
C GLU A 135 -17.60 7.60 6.45
N SER A 136 -16.47 8.07 6.99
CA SER A 136 -15.19 7.37 6.90
C SER A 136 -15.26 6.02 7.60
N GLU A 137 -15.97 5.97 8.72
CA GLU A 137 -16.13 4.74 9.49
C GLU A 137 -16.98 3.71 8.74
N PHE A 138 -18.09 4.14 8.13
CA PHE A 138 -18.89 3.26 7.27
C PHE A 138 -18.06 2.68 6.12
N ARG A 139 -17.27 3.52 5.44
CA ARG A 139 -16.40 3.09 4.34
C ARG A 139 -15.33 2.11 4.80
N ARG A 140 -14.68 2.36 5.94
CA ARG A 140 -13.63 1.48 6.48
C ARG A 140 -14.18 0.12 6.89
N ILE A 141 -15.35 0.07 7.53
CA ILE A 141 -16.02 -1.19 7.85
C ILE A 141 -16.30 -2.01 6.58
N GLU A 142 -16.89 -1.38 5.56
CA GLU A 142 -17.17 -2.06 4.29
C GLU A 142 -15.89 -2.54 3.61
N LEU A 143 -14.87 -1.68 3.57
CA LEU A 143 -13.60 -1.94 2.91
C LEU A 143 -12.79 -3.04 3.62
N ASP A 144 -12.78 -3.11 4.96
CA ASP A 144 -12.17 -4.22 5.72
C ASP A 144 -12.91 -5.54 5.45
N GLY A 145 -14.24 -5.51 5.39
CA GLY A 145 -15.06 -6.67 5.03
C GLY A 145 -14.74 -7.19 3.63
N LEU A 146 -14.72 -6.31 2.63
CA LEU A 146 -14.38 -6.65 1.25
C LEU A 146 -12.93 -7.14 1.13
N TRP A 147 -11.99 -6.49 1.84
CA TRP A 147 -10.58 -6.88 1.84
C TRP A 147 -10.38 -8.31 2.33
N LYS A 148 -11.08 -8.71 3.41
CA LYS A 148 -11.06 -10.09 3.92
C LYS A 148 -11.59 -11.11 2.92
N ILE A 149 -12.56 -10.74 2.07
CA ILE A 149 -13.08 -11.60 1.01
C ILE A 149 -12.06 -11.69 -0.14
N VAL A 150 -11.60 -10.54 -0.64
CA VAL A 150 -10.70 -10.46 -1.81
C VAL A 150 -9.34 -11.09 -1.53
N THR A 151 -8.77 -10.90 -0.35
CA THR A 151 -7.50 -11.56 0.00
C THR A 151 -7.62 -13.07 0.05
N LYS A 152 -8.73 -13.62 0.56
CA LYS A 152 -8.98 -15.06 0.52
C LYS A 152 -9.12 -15.60 -0.91
N LEU A 153 -9.66 -14.80 -1.84
CA LEU A 153 -9.74 -15.17 -3.26
C LEU A 153 -8.36 -15.28 -3.94
N HIS A 154 -7.35 -14.57 -3.44
CA HIS A 154 -6.00 -14.56 -4.02
C HIS A 154 -5.00 -15.46 -3.29
N SER A 155 -5.25 -15.76 -2.01
CA SER A 155 -4.49 -16.76 -1.28
C SER A 155 -4.74 -18.14 -1.90
N ASN A 156 -3.71 -18.79 -2.45
CA ASN A 156 -3.72 -20.12 -3.08
C ASN A 156 -4.28 -21.28 -2.20
N GLY A 157 -4.78 -21.00 -0.99
CA GLY A 157 -5.21 -21.98 0.00
C GLY A 157 -6.72 -22.02 0.32
N ALA A 158 -7.58 -21.25 -0.37
CA ALA A 158 -9.02 -21.22 -0.07
C ALA A 158 -9.88 -21.80 -1.22
N PRO A 159 -9.96 -23.13 -1.38
CA PRO A 159 -10.70 -23.78 -2.47
C PRO A 159 -12.21 -23.43 -2.47
N GLU A 160 -12.80 -23.10 -1.33
CA GLU A 160 -14.23 -22.74 -1.22
C GLU A 160 -14.57 -21.42 -1.93
N LEU A 161 -13.65 -20.44 -1.89
CA LEU A 161 -13.83 -19.12 -2.51
C LEU A 161 -13.38 -19.08 -3.97
N SER A 162 -12.55 -20.02 -4.40
CA SER A 162 -12.15 -20.22 -5.81
C SER A 162 -13.33 -20.46 -6.77
N SER A 163 -14.53 -20.76 -6.25
CA SER A 163 -15.75 -20.96 -7.04
C SER A 163 -16.46 -19.67 -7.43
N THR A 164 -16.05 -18.52 -6.86
CA THR A 164 -16.68 -17.22 -7.13
C THR A 164 -16.46 -16.84 -8.60
N PRO A 165 -17.52 -16.58 -9.39
CA PRO A 165 -17.37 -16.18 -10.79
C PRO A 165 -16.50 -14.92 -10.92
N ILE A 166 -15.61 -14.88 -11.92
CA ILE A 166 -14.68 -13.75 -12.15
C ILE A 166 -15.40 -12.39 -12.14
N LYS A 167 -16.59 -12.31 -12.77
CA LYS A 167 -17.42 -11.08 -12.78
C LYS A 167 -17.81 -10.57 -11.40
N GLU A 168 -18.11 -11.47 -10.46
CA GLU A 168 -18.43 -11.06 -9.09
C GLU A 168 -17.16 -10.60 -8.36
N GLN A 169 -16.02 -11.25 -8.60
CA GLN A 169 -14.73 -10.79 -8.07
C GLN A 169 -14.39 -9.38 -8.57
N ILE A 170 -14.58 -9.11 -9.87
CA ILE A 170 -14.43 -7.78 -10.49
C ILE A 170 -15.31 -6.76 -9.78
N ARG A 171 -16.61 -7.06 -9.61
CA ARG A 171 -17.56 -6.16 -8.93
C ARG A 171 -17.14 -5.82 -7.50
N LEU A 172 -16.69 -6.82 -6.73
CA LEU A 172 -16.20 -6.60 -5.36
C LEU A 172 -14.98 -5.66 -5.36
N MET A 173 -14.02 -5.87 -6.26
CA MET A 173 -12.83 -5.03 -6.37
C MET A 173 -13.13 -3.62 -6.90
N GLU A 174 -14.04 -3.47 -7.86
CA GLU A 174 -14.53 -2.15 -8.30
C GLU A 174 -15.12 -1.37 -7.13
N ARG A 175 -15.92 -2.02 -6.28
CA ARG A 175 -16.47 -1.40 -5.07
C ARG A 175 -15.37 -0.95 -4.11
N MET A 176 -14.35 -1.79 -3.90
CA MET A 176 -13.21 -1.41 -3.07
C MET A 176 -12.44 -0.21 -3.62
N VAL A 177 -12.24 -0.12 -4.95
CA VAL A 177 -11.60 1.05 -5.57
C VAL A 177 -12.42 2.32 -5.30
N GLN A 178 -13.75 2.27 -5.45
CA GLN A 178 -14.62 3.41 -5.17
C GLN A 178 -14.53 3.87 -3.70
N LEU A 179 -14.45 2.94 -2.76
CA LEU A 179 -14.29 3.25 -1.33
C LEU A 179 -12.91 3.86 -1.04
N CYS A 180 -11.84 3.30 -1.64
CA CYS A 180 -10.49 3.85 -1.55
C CYS A 180 -10.39 5.28 -2.11
N ASP A 181 -11.10 5.59 -3.19
CA ASP A 181 -11.10 6.93 -3.81
C ASP A 181 -11.66 8.01 -2.87
N GLN A 182 -12.45 7.61 -1.87
CA GLN A 182 -13.03 8.51 -0.86
C GLN A 182 -12.20 8.58 0.42
N GLU A 183 -11.09 7.84 0.51
CA GLU A 183 -10.24 7.74 1.69
C GLU A 183 -8.77 8.09 1.33
N PRO A 184 -8.33 9.34 1.54
CA PRO A 184 -6.99 9.78 1.11
C PRO A 184 -5.83 8.95 1.68
N ALA A 185 -6.01 8.34 2.85
CA ALA A 185 -5.01 7.48 3.49
C ALA A 185 -4.85 6.09 2.82
N MET A 186 -5.75 5.69 1.92
CA MET A 186 -5.84 4.33 1.37
C MET A 186 -5.10 4.13 0.04
N GLN A 187 -4.13 4.99 -0.30
CA GLN A 187 -3.46 4.91 -1.60
C GLN A 187 -2.76 3.57 -1.85
N LEU A 188 -2.16 2.95 -0.83
CA LEU A 188 -1.52 1.64 -0.97
C LEU A 188 -2.54 0.54 -1.25
N TYR A 189 -3.64 0.49 -0.48
CA TYR A 189 -4.70 -0.48 -0.74
C TYR A 189 -5.36 -0.26 -2.09
N LYS A 190 -5.58 1.00 -2.49
CA LYS A 190 -6.06 1.34 -3.84
C LYS A 190 -5.15 0.75 -4.91
N ALA A 191 -3.83 0.86 -4.73
CA ALA A 191 -2.84 0.30 -5.64
C ALA A 191 -2.97 -1.22 -5.75
N GLN A 192 -3.02 -1.91 -4.60
CA GLN A 192 -3.17 -3.37 -4.52
C GLN A 192 -4.48 -3.86 -5.16
N VAL A 193 -5.62 -3.22 -4.84
CA VAL A 193 -6.91 -3.57 -5.44
C VAL A 193 -6.91 -3.34 -6.95
N ARG A 194 -6.34 -2.22 -7.42
CA ARG A 194 -6.25 -1.95 -8.86
C ARG A 194 -5.36 -2.96 -9.59
N PHE A 195 -4.30 -3.42 -8.96
CA PHE A 195 -3.48 -4.50 -9.51
C PHE A 195 -4.30 -5.79 -9.69
N MET A 196 -4.96 -6.25 -8.62
CA MET A 196 -5.84 -7.43 -8.66
C MET A 196 -6.98 -7.28 -9.69
N LEU A 197 -7.62 -6.11 -9.74
CA LEU A 197 -8.70 -5.80 -10.67
C LEU A 197 -8.21 -5.83 -12.13
N GLY A 198 -7.02 -5.27 -12.39
CA GLY A 198 -6.37 -5.34 -13.70
C GLY A 198 -6.15 -6.78 -14.16
N PHE A 199 -5.70 -7.66 -13.27
CA PHE A 199 -5.52 -9.07 -13.56
C PHE A 199 -6.85 -9.77 -13.89
N ARG A 200 -7.92 -9.54 -13.10
CA ARG A 200 -9.24 -10.15 -13.35
C ARG A 200 -9.87 -9.70 -14.66
N TYR A 201 -9.76 -8.43 -15.04
CA TYR A 201 -10.19 -8.00 -16.37
C TYR A 201 -9.38 -8.67 -17.48
N GLY A 202 -8.07 -8.89 -17.26
CA GLY A 202 -7.22 -9.64 -18.19
C GLY A 202 -7.69 -11.08 -18.39
N GLU A 203 -8.05 -11.78 -17.31
CA GLU A 203 -8.60 -13.14 -17.35
C GLU A 203 -9.95 -13.22 -18.08
N GLU A 204 -10.81 -12.19 -17.91
CA GLU A 204 -12.08 -12.07 -18.65
C GLU A 204 -11.88 -11.66 -20.12
N GLY A 205 -10.64 -11.33 -20.53
CA GLY A 205 -10.31 -10.85 -21.87
C GLY A 205 -10.65 -9.37 -22.13
N ASP A 206 -11.05 -8.61 -21.10
CA ASP A 206 -11.35 -7.18 -21.16
C ASP A 206 -10.07 -6.35 -20.98
N ALA A 207 -9.19 -6.43 -21.98
CA ALA A 207 -7.89 -5.77 -21.93
C ALA A 207 -7.98 -4.23 -21.90
N GLU A 208 -9.09 -3.65 -22.41
CA GLU A 208 -9.36 -2.21 -22.36
C GLU A 208 -9.57 -1.71 -20.94
N LYS A 209 -10.20 -2.50 -20.07
CA LYS A 209 -10.32 -2.17 -18.64
C LYS A 209 -9.13 -2.64 -17.81
N ALA A 210 -8.46 -3.72 -18.21
CA ALA A 210 -7.28 -4.22 -17.51
C ALA A 210 -6.14 -3.19 -17.51
N GLN A 211 -5.85 -2.60 -18.67
CA GLN A 211 -4.72 -1.68 -18.84
C GLN A 211 -4.76 -0.46 -17.91
N PRO A 212 -5.82 0.38 -17.87
CA PRO A 212 -5.83 1.57 -17.02
C PRO A 212 -5.78 1.24 -15.52
N ASN A 213 -6.26 0.06 -15.11
CA ASN A 213 -6.14 -0.40 -13.72
C ASN A 213 -4.69 -0.73 -13.36
N LEU A 214 -3.98 -1.48 -14.22
CA LEU A 214 -2.57 -1.78 -14.02
C LEU A 214 -1.68 -0.53 -14.10
N GLU A 215 -1.97 0.41 -15.00
CA GLU A 215 -1.24 1.68 -15.10
C GLU A 215 -1.35 2.51 -13.81
N GLU A 216 -2.57 2.64 -13.29
CA GLU A 216 -2.80 3.35 -12.04
C GLU A 216 -2.21 2.61 -10.83
N ALA A 217 -2.25 1.28 -10.83
CA ALA A 217 -1.57 0.46 -9.81
C ALA A 217 -0.06 0.74 -9.81
N VAL A 218 0.61 0.65 -10.97
CA VAL A 218 2.05 0.98 -11.10
C VAL A 218 2.34 2.39 -10.58
N ARG A 219 1.51 3.37 -10.95
CA ARG A 219 1.69 4.76 -10.50
C ARG A 219 1.64 4.86 -8.97
N LEU A 220 0.62 4.27 -8.35
CA LEU A 220 0.42 4.33 -6.90
C LEU A 220 1.48 3.52 -6.13
N LEU A 221 1.86 2.35 -6.62
CA LEU A 221 2.91 1.52 -6.04
C LEU A 221 4.27 2.22 -6.11
N THR A 222 4.59 2.83 -7.26
CA THR A 222 5.81 3.63 -7.41
C THR A 222 5.84 4.81 -6.42
N ILE A 223 4.69 5.44 -6.15
CA ILE A 223 4.59 6.52 -5.15
C ILE A 223 4.79 6.00 -3.72
N THR A 224 4.19 4.85 -3.39
CA THR A 224 4.10 4.36 -2.02
C THR A 224 5.27 3.47 -1.60
N GLY A 225 5.68 2.53 -2.45
CA GLY A 225 6.81 1.62 -2.24
C GLY A 225 8.11 2.03 -2.94
N GLY A 226 8.02 2.82 -4.02
CA GLY A 226 9.17 3.22 -4.83
C GLY A 226 9.36 2.35 -6.07
N GLU A 227 10.31 2.71 -6.94
CA GLU A 227 10.55 1.94 -8.18
C GLU A 227 11.07 0.53 -7.92
N ASP A 228 11.76 0.36 -6.79
CA ASP A 228 12.44 -0.88 -6.45
C ASP A 228 11.60 -1.84 -5.62
N ASP A 229 10.41 -1.44 -5.17
CA ASP A 229 9.47 -2.32 -4.49
C ASP A 229 9.12 -3.53 -5.37
N ASP A 230 9.10 -4.72 -4.77
CA ASP A 230 8.90 -5.98 -5.50
C ASP A 230 7.52 -6.03 -6.15
N MET A 231 6.49 -5.53 -5.46
CA MET A 231 5.13 -5.45 -6.00
C MET A 231 5.05 -4.44 -7.16
N THR A 232 5.77 -3.31 -7.06
CA THR A 232 5.92 -2.35 -8.17
C THR A 232 6.57 -2.99 -9.38
N LYS A 233 7.63 -3.78 -9.18
CA LYS A 233 8.35 -4.49 -10.26
C LYS A 233 7.48 -5.52 -10.95
N GLU A 234 6.76 -6.34 -10.17
CA GLU A 234 5.81 -7.34 -10.65
C GLU A 234 4.70 -6.66 -11.47
N CYS A 235 4.04 -5.66 -10.92
CA CYS A 235 2.97 -4.92 -11.59
C CYS A 235 3.46 -4.24 -12.89
N LYS A 236 4.67 -3.67 -12.90
CA LYS A 236 5.30 -3.14 -14.12
C LYS A 236 5.54 -4.25 -15.16
N SER A 237 5.86 -5.46 -14.74
CA SER A 237 6.05 -6.60 -15.66
C SER A 237 4.74 -7.03 -16.30
N ASP A 238 3.70 -7.23 -15.49
CA ASP A 238 2.39 -7.64 -15.98
C ASP A 238 1.79 -6.62 -16.94
N LEU A 239 1.95 -5.33 -16.65
CA LEU A 239 1.53 -4.26 -17.55
C LEU A 239 2.25 -4.31 -18.90
N ARG A 240 3.57 -4.61 -18.91
CA ARG A 240 4.33 -4.76 -20.16
C ARG A 240 3.83 -5.94 -20.98
N ASP A 241 3.55 -7.06 -20.33
CA ASP A 241 3.10 -8.28 -21.02
C ASP A 241 1.66 -8.15 -21.55
N LEU A 242 0.77 -7.49 -20.79
CA LEU A 242 -0.57 -7.12 -21.26
C LEU A 242 -0.49 -6.22 -22.51
N LYS A 243 0.35 -5.18 -22.48
CA LYS A 243 0.54 -4.26 -23.63
C LYS A 243 1.06 -5.00 -24.87
N ARG A 244 1.99 -5.94 -24.70
CA ARG A 244 2.45 -6.80 -25.81
C ARG A 244 1.33 -7.68 -26.35
N GLY A 245 0.50 -8.25 -25.47
CA GLY A 245 -0.69 -9.02 -25.86
C GLY A 245 -1.67 -8.19 -26.70
N LEU A 246 -2.01 -6.99 -26.23
CA LEU A 246 -2.88 -6.04 -26.92
C LEU A 246 -2.38 -5.66 -28.31
N LEU A 247 -1.09 -5.34 -28.44
CA LEU A 247 -0.49 -4.99 -29.73
C LEU A 247 -0.56 -6.15 -30.73
N ARG A 248 -0.30 -7.38 -30.27
CA ARG A 248 -0.43 -8.58 -31.12
C ARG A 248 -1.87 -8.81 -31.56
N SER A 249 -2.83 -8.65 -30.66
CA SER A 249 -4.27 -8.82 -30.97
C SER A 249 -4.75 -7.82 -32.01
N ARG A 250 -4.41 -6.53 -31.85
CA ARG A 250 -4.75 -5.49 -32.83
C ARG A 250 -4.13 -5.75 -34.20
N ALA A 251 -2.85 -6.10 -34.25
CA ALA A 251 -2.17 -6.41 -35.50
C ALA A 251 -2.79 -7.62 -36.24
N LEU A 252 -3.35 -8.60 -35.52
CA LEU A 252 -4.07 -9.72 -36.12
C LEU A 252 -5.44 -9.29 -36.66
N GLU A 253 -6.17 -8.44 -35.93
CA GLU A 253 -7.47 -7.92 -36.37
C GLU A 253 -7.31 -7.03 -37.62
N ASP A 254 -6.30 -6.16 -37.66
CA ASP A 254 -6.01 -5.32 -38.83
C ASP A 254 -5.76 -6.18 -40.07
N ARG A 255 -4.90 -7.22 -39.94
CA ARG A 255 -4.66 -8.18 -41.03
C ARG A 255 -5.93 -8.91 -41.47
N ARG A 256 -6.83 -9.23 -40.53
CA ARG A 256 -8.11 -9.88 -40.83
C ARG A 256 -9.01 -8.94 -41.64
N VAL A 257 -9.10 -7.68 -41.22
CA VAL A 257 -9.87 -6.64 -41.92
C VAL A 257 -9.32 -6.42 -43.32
N ASP A 258 -8.00 -6.29 -43.47
CA ASP A 258 -7.34 -6.13 -44.77
C ASP A 258 -7.63 -7.31 -45.71
N ALA A 259 -7.55 -8.53 -45.19
CA ALA A 259 -7.86 -9.75 -45.96
C ALA A 259 -9.33 -9.77 -46.44
N LEU A 260 -10.27 -9.38 -45.58
CA LEU A 260 -11.70 -9.29 -45.94
C LEU A 260 -11.97 -8.18 -46.97
N GLN A 261 -11.27 -7.05 -46.88
CA GLN A 261 -11.38 -5.98 -47.87
C GLN A 261 -10.79 -6.38 -49.23
N ALA A 262 -9.69 -7.13 -49.24
CA ALA A 262 -9.09 -7.65 -50.47
C ALA A 262 -10.04 -8.64 -51.18
N GLN A 263 -10.70 -9.53 -50.42
CA GLN A 263 -11.68 -10.48 -50.96
C GLN A 263 -12.91 -9.81 -51.58
N ARG A 264 -13.30 -8.61 -51.12
CA ARG A 264 -14.43 -7.85 -51.70
C ARG A 264 -14.08 -7.13 -53.00
N LYS A 265 -12.80 -6.94 -53.29
CA LYS A 265 -12.32 -6.21 -54.47
C LYS A 265 -11.95 -7.13 -55.65
N GLY A 266 -11.80 -8.43 -55.42
CA GLY A 266 -11.54 -9.45 -56.44
C GLY A 266 -12.83 -10.15 -56.84
#